data_AF-A0A533ZKE4-F1
#
_entry.id   AF-A0A533ZKE4-F1
#
_cell.length_a   1.000
_cell.length_b   1.000
_cell.length_c   1.000
_cell.angle_alpha   90.00
_cell.angle_beta   90.00
_cell.angle_gamma   90.00
#
_symmetry.space_group_name_H-M   'P 1'
#
loop_
_entity.id
_entity.type
_entity.pdbx_description
1 polymer ?
#
loop_
_entity_poly.entity_id
_entity_poly.type
_entity_poly.pdbx_seq_one_letter_code
_entity_poly.pdbx_strand_id
1 'polypeptide(L)' 'MKVQLSHPERQVEVKGPKRVKDLLRELNLIPEAHLVIRGNDLATEDEMLKDDDTVEVRPVISGGSN' A
#
# COMPACT_ATOMS: atom_id res chain seq x y z
N MET A 1 -3.72 -3.53 -10.92
CA MET A 1 -3.53 -2.56 -9.82
C MET A 1 -2.05 -2.40 -9.68
N LYS A 2 -1.56 -1.17 -9.69
CA LYS A 2 -0.12 -0.92 -9.58
C LYS A 2 0.22 -0.64 -8.13
N VAL A 3 1.05 -1.48 -7.51
CA VAL A 3 1.45 -1.31 -6.11
C VAL A 3 2.91 -0.92 -6.05
N GLN A 4 3.18 0.26 -5.51
CA GLN A 4 4.52 0.82 -5.34
C GLN A 4 4.88 0.81 -3.86
N LEU A 5 5.87 0.02 -3.50
CA LEU A 5 6.45 -0.01 -2.17
C LEU A 5 7.59 1.00 -2.16
N SER A 6 7.64 1.89 -1.18
CA SER A 6 8.74 2.87 -1.08
C SER A 6 9.93 2.35 -0.26
N HIS A 7 9.78 1.26 0.50
CA HIS A 7 10.86 0.74 1.35
C HIS A 7 10.71 -0.77 1.60
N PRO A 8 11.36 -1.63 0.80
CA PRO A 8 12.21 -1.33 -0.36
C PRO A 8 11.42 -0.80 -1.57
N GLU A 9 12.07 0.01 -2.42
CA GLU A 9 11.51 0.54 -3.65
C GLU A 9 11.18 -0.58 -4.64
N ARG A 10 9.93 -1.03 -4.66
CA ARG A 10 9.48 -2.15 -5.49
C ARG A 10 8.12 -1.85 -6.10
N GLN A 11 8.00 -2.09 -7.40
CA GLN A 11 6.72 -2.02 -8.09
C GLN A 11 6.24 -3.44 -8.38
N VAL A 12 5.01 -3.75 -7.98
CA VAL A 12 4.37 -5.02 -8.28
C VAL A 12 3.00 -4.77 -8.91
N GLU A 13 2.73 -5.51 -9.97
CA GLU A 13 1.41 -5.53 -10.59
C GLU A 13 0.57 -6.63 -9.97
N VAL A 14 -0.55 -6.22 -9.41
CA VAL A 14 -1.44 -7.10 -8.67
C VAL A 14 -2.79 -7.15 -9.39
N LYS A 15 -3.32 -8.35 -9.58
CA LYS A 15 -4.60 -8.55 -10.23
C LYS A 15 -5.76 -8.43 -9.25
N GLY A 16 -6.84 -7.79 -9.71
CA GLY A 16 -8.17 -7.85 -9.12
C GLY A 16 -8.70 -6.50 -8.64
N PRO A 17 -10.00 -6.43 -8.30
CA PRO A 17 -10.43 -5.68 -7.14
C PRO A 17 -10.07 -6.48 -5.87
N LYS A 18 -9.27 -5.91 -4.97
CA LYS A 18 -8.96 -6.51 -3.66
C LYS A 18 -8.93 -5.44 -2.57
N ARG A 19 -9.11 -5.82 -1.31
CA ARG A 19 -9.00 -4.84 -0.22
C ARG A 19 -7.54 -4.54 0.08
N VAL A 20 -7.29 -3.33 0.57
CA VAL A 20 -5.96 -2.89 1.02
C VAL A 20 -5.38 -3.89 2.04
N LYS A 21 -6.16 -4.34 3.01
CA LYS A 21 -5.72 -5.34 4.01
C LYS A 21 -5.32 -6.68 3.42
N ASP A 22 -6.04 -7.14 2.40
CA ASP A 22 -5.73 -8.43 1.75
C ASP A 22 -4.44 -8.31 0.94
N LEU A 23 -4.26 -7.18 0.24
CA LEU A 23 -3.01 -6.85 -0.45
C LEU A 23 -1.83 -6.81 0.52
N LEU A 24 -1.95 -6.07 1.63
CA LEU A 24 -0.90 -5.96 2.64
C LEU A 24 -0.57 -7.32 3.25
N ARG A 25 -1.58 -8.14 3.58
CA ARG A 25 -1.38 -9.52 4.07
C ARG A 25 -0.65 -10.39 3.07
N GLU A 26 -1.02 -10.31 1.78
CA GLU A 26 -0.36 -11.05 0.70
C GLU A 26 1.11 -10.63 0.52
N LEU A 27 1.40 -9.34 0.70
CA LEU A 27 2.75 -8.79 0.70
C LEU A 27 3.49 -8.98 2.03
N ASN A 28 2.85 -9.58 3.04
CA ASN A 28 3.37 -9.78 4.39
C ASN A 28 3.77 -8.45 5.08
N LEU A 29 2.96 -7.41 4.86
CA LEU A 29 3.11 -6.06 5.39
C LEU A 29 2.07 -5.79 6.47
N ILE A 30 2.46 -4.96 7.44
CA ILE A 30 1.62 -4.60 8.58
C ILE A 30 0.91 -3.26 8.28
N PRO A 31 -0.44 -3.21 8.18
CA PRO A 31 -1.19 -1.97 7.92
C PRO A 31 -0.91 -0.88 8.95
N GLU A 32 -0.74 -1.26 10.21
CA GLU A 32 -0.46 -0.32 11.31
C GLU A 32 0.89 0.40 11.16
N ALA A 33 1.84 -0.24 10.48
CA ALA A 33 3.18 0.28 10.23
C ALA A 33 3.36 0.84 8.81
N HIS A 34 2.32 0.82 7.96
CA HIS A 34 2.39 1.28 6.58
C HIS A 34 1.17 2.11 6.19
N LEU A 35 1.40 3.32 5.70
CA LEU A 35 0.38 4.13 5.05
C LEU A 35 0.18 3.64 3.63
N VAL A 36 -1.08 3.50 3.24
CA VAL A 36 -1.47 3.18 1.88
C VAL A 36 -2.10 4.41 1.25
N ILE A 37 -1.59 4.81 0.10
CA ILE A 37 -2.02 5.99 -0.63
C ILE A 37 -2.50 5.53 -1.99
N ARG A 38 -3.78 5.70 -2.30
CA ARG A 38 -4.35 5.41 -3.61
C ARG A 38 -4.36 6.68 -4.45
N GLY A 39 -3.46 6.77 -5.42
CA GLY A 39 -3.25 7.98 -6.23
C GLY A 39 -2.80 9.15 -5.36
N ASN A 40 -3.74 9.99 -4.93
CA ASN A 40 -3.48 11.15 -4.08
C ASN A 40 -4.25 11.13 -2.76
N ASP A 41 -5.05 10.09 -2.51
CA ASP A 41 -5.88 9.94 -1.33
C ASP A 41 -5.35 8.83 -0.41
N LEU A 42 -5.45 9.05 0.89
CA LEU A 42 -5.01 8.09 1.88
C LEU A 42 -6.06 6.97 1.98
N ALA A 43 -5.68 5.78 1.53
CA ALA A 43 -6.55 4.61 1.53
C ALA A 43 -6.46 3.88 2.86
N THR A 44 -7.62 3.52 3.41
CA THR A 44 -7.70 2.73 4.64
C THR A 44 -7.67 1.24 4.33
N GLU A 45 -7.32 0.42 5.32
CA GLU A 45 -7.16 -1.04 5.14
C GLU A 45 -8.44 -1.76 4.65
N ASP A 46 -9.62 -1.20 4.91
CA ASP A 46 -10.90 -1.73 4.48
C ASP A 46 -11.36 -1.23 3.11
N GLU A 47 -10.67 -0.26 2.51
CA GLU A 47 -11.00 0.18 1.16
C GLU A 47 -10.73 -0.91 0.11
N MET A 48 -11.60 -0.94 -0.90
CA MET A 48 -11.35 -1.74 -2.10
C MET A 48 -10.50 -0.94 -3.09
N LEU A 49 -9.43 -1.59 -3.53
CA LEU A 49 -8.56 -1.15 -4.60
C LEU A 49 -8.98 -1.87 -5.87
N LYS A 50 -9.23 -1.12 -6.94
CA LYS A 50 -9.54 -1.64 -8.26
C LYS A 50 -8.26 -1.99 -9.01
N ASP A 51 -8.41 -2.77 -10.07
CA ASP A 51 -7.30 -3.16 -10.93
C ASP A 51 -6.69 -1.97 -11.69
N ASP A 52 -7.42 -0.89 -11.92
CA ASP A 52 -6.87 0.32 -12.53
C ASP A 52 -6.29 1.32 -11.50
N ASP A 53 -6.42 1.02 -10.20
CA ASP A 53 -5.90 1.90 -9.15
C ASP A 53 -4.38 1.79 -9.01
N THR A 54 -3.76 2.93 -8.73
CA THR A 54 -2.35 3.04 -8.35
C THR A 54 -2.26 3.23 -6.84
N VAL A 55 -1.47 2.40 -6.20
CA VAL A 55 -1.37 2.27 -4.74
C VAL A 55 0.07 2.41 -4.34
N GLU A 56 0.37 3.37 -3.47
CA GLU A 56 1.67 3.57 -2.87
C GLU A 56 1.63 3.13 -1.41
N VAL A 57 2.60 2.33 -1.02
CA VAL A 57 2.76 1.82 0.34
C VAL A 57 4.02 2.43 0.93
N ARG A 58 3.83 3.29 1.93
CA ARG A 58 4.90 4.01 2.62
C ARG A 58 4.97 3.57 4.08
N PRO A 59 6.13 3.13 4.60
CA PRO A 59 6.24 2.80 6.01
C PRO A 59 6.07 4.05 6.89
N VAL A 60 5.37 3.93 8.02
CA VAL A 60 5.38 4.94 9.10
C VAL A 60 6.59 4.72 9.99
N ILE A 61 7.77 4.84 9.39
CA ILE A 61 8.96 5.15 10.19
C ILE A 61 8.76 6.59 10.66
N SER A 62 8.42 6.76 11.95
CA SER A 62 8.66 8.02 12.64
C SER A 62 10.06 8.46 12.24
N GLY A 63 10.16 9.49 11.41
CA GLY A 63 11.41 10.16 11.10
C GLY A 63 11.91 10.80 12.38
N GLY A 64 12.47 9.99 13.27
CA GLY A 64 13.40 10.45 14.27
C GLY A 64 14.62 10.90 13.50
N SER A 65 14.60 12.19 13.13
CA SER A 65 15.80 12.91 12.75
C SER A 65 16.89 12.62 13.78
N ASN A 66 17.99 12.03 13.32
CA ASN A 66 19.28 12.12 13.99
C ASN A 66 20.29 12.62 12.97
#